data_AF-A0A7J4IQ88-F1
#
_entry.id   AF-A0A7J4IQ88-F1
#
_cell.length_a   1.000
_cell.length_b   1.000
_cell.length_c   1.000
_cell.angle_alpha   90.00
_cell.angle_beta   90.00
_cell.angle_gamma   90.00
#
_symmetry.space_group_name_H-M   'P 1'
#
loop_
_entity.id
_entity.type
_entity.pdbx_description
1 polymer ?
#
loop_
_entity_poly.entity_id
_entity_poly.type
_entity_poly.pdbx_seq_one_letter_code
_entity_poly.pdbx_strand_id
1 'polypeptide(L)' 'MTNEMIVIDGESLTIEEIISIKEFSTKVRLSDESMNSINESRKLVEKIVSSGEVVYGINTGF' A
#
# COMPACT_ATOMS: atom_id res chain seq x y z
N MET A 1 20.06 15.82 -3.55
CA MET A 1 20.13 14.79 -4.60
C MET A 1 18.68 14.44 -4.91
N THR A 2 18.21 14.70 -6.12
CA THR A 2 16.88 14.27 -6.56
C THR A 2 16.92 12.76 -6.71
N ASN A 3 16.26 12.04 -5.81
CA ASN A 3 16.08 10.60 -5.97
C ASN A 3 15.11 10.42 -7.14
N GLU A 4 15.58 9.93 -8.29
CA GLU A 4 14.70 9.75 -9.47
C GLU A 4 13.58 8.73 -9.20
N MET A 5 13.72 7.92 -8.14
CA MET A 5 12.76 6.91 -7.73
C MET A 5 12.66 6.81 -6.21
N ILE A 6 11.44 6.91 -5.69
CA ILE A 6 11.09 6.57 -4.31
C ILE A 6 10.52 5.15 -4.30
N VAL A 7 10.95 4.35 -3.33
CA VAL A 7 10.40 3.01 -3.07
C VAL A 7 9.54 3.09 -1.83
N ILE A 8 8.25 2.81 -1.97
CA ILE A 8 7.30 2.77 -0.85
C ILE A 8 7.28 1.36 -0.30
N ASP A 9 7.79 1.20 0.92
CA ASP A 9 7.84 -0.07 1.66
C ASP A 9 6.74 -0.19 2.75
N GLY A 10 6.13 0.94 3.12
CA GLY A 10 5.09 1.05 4.15
C GLY A 10 5.58 1.61 5.49
N GLU A 11 6.89 1.89 5.63
CA GLU A 11 7.48 2.26 6.92
C GLU A 11 8.47 3.44 6.83
N SER A 12 9.19 3.59 5.71
CA SER A 12 10.36 4.47 5.65
C SER A 12 10.16 5.84 4.99
N LEU A 13 8.95 6.15 4.50
CA LEU A 13 8.70 7.36 3.71
C LEU A 13 8.95 8.65 4.50
N THR A 14 9.79 9.52 3.97
CA THR A 14 10.15 10.82 4.58
C THR A 14 9.36 12.00 4.01
N ILE A 15 9.34 13.13 4.73
CA ILE A 15 8.69 14.37 4.27
C ILE A 15 9.42 14.92 3.04
N GLU A 16 10.74 14.85 3.02
CA GLU A 16 11.59 15.31 1.92
C GLU A 16 11.27 14.55 0.62
N GLU A 17 11.07 13.23 0.72
CA GLU A 17 10.65 12.41 -0.40
C GLU A 17 9.25 12.80 -0.89
N ILE A 18 8.30 13.05 0.03
CA ILE A 18 6.95 13.54 -0.34
C ILE A 18 7.03 14.88 -1.08
N ILE A 19 7.84 15.82 -0.60
CA ILE A 19 8.02 17.13 -1.25
C ILE A 19 8.59 16.95 -2.66
N SER A 20 9.52 16.01 -2.86
CA SER A 20 10.13 15.76 -4.17
C SER A 20 9.14 15.27 -5.24
N ILE A 21 8.06 14.58 -4.85
CA ILE A 21 7.03 14.08 -5.77
C ILE A 21 6.27 15.24 -6.44
N LYS A 22 6.12 16.37 -5.74
CA LYS A 22 5.36 17.54 -6.21
C LYS A 22 5.85 18.09 -7.55
N GLU A 23 7.14 17.94 -7.84
CA GLU A 23 7.77 18.48 -9.06
C GLU A 23 7.59 17.56 -10.28
N PHE A 24 6.85 16.46 -10.17
CA PHE A 24 6.60 15.46 -11.23
C PHE A 24 7.86 14.83 -11.87
N SER A 25 9.04 15.08 -11.30
CA SER A 25 10.33 14.55 -11.74
C SER A 25 10.70 13.25 -11.02
N THR A 26 10.04 12.93 -9.91
CA THR A 26 10.30 11.74 -9.10
C THR A 26 9.31 10.62 -9.42
N LYS A 27 9.82 9.45 -9.84
CA LYS A 27 9.02 8.23 -10.00
C LYS A 27 8.79 7.58 -8.64
N VAL A 28 7.71 6.81 -8.53
CA VAL A 28 7.39 6.05 -7.32
C VAL A 28 7.10 4.61 -7.71
N ARG A 29 7.59 3.66 -6.91
CA ARG A 29 7.20 2.25 -6.99
C ARG A 29 6.97 1.67 -5.61
N LEU A 30 6.24 0.57 -5.54
CA LEU A 30 6.15 -0.24 -4.33
C LEU A 30 7.39 -1.11 -4.19
N SER A 31 7.76 -1.45 -2.96
CA SER A 31 8.70 -2.53 -2.69
C SER A 31 8.06 -3.89 -3.02
N ASP A 32 8.90 -4.88 -3.28
CA ASP A 32 8.41 -6.25 -3.53
C ASP A 32 7.75 -6.83 -2.26
N GLU A 33 8.25 -6.49 -1.07
CA GLU A 33 7.62 -6.89 0.19
C GLU A 33 6.25 -6.26 0.39
N SER A 34 6.09 -4.96 0.08
CA SER A 34 4.78 -4.31 0.15
C SER A 34 3.79 -4.96 -0.82
N MET A 35 4.23 -5.25 -2.05
CA MET A 35 3.39 -5.93 -3.04
C MET A 35 2.93 -7.31 -2.54
N ASN A 36 3.84 -8.09 -1.94
CA ASN A 36 3.51 -9.38 -1.34
C ASN A 36 2.50 -9.22 -0.19
N SER A 37 2.73 -8.26 0.71
CA SER A 37 1.86 -8.00 1.86
C SER A 37 0.46 -7.55 1.46
N ILE A 38 0.35 -6.72 0.41
CA ILE A 38 -0.93 -6.30 -0.17
C ILE A 38 -1.69 -7.51 -0.72
N ASN A 39 -1.00 -8.39 -1.46
CA ASN A 39 -1.62 -9.58 -2.04
C ASN A 39 -2.10 -10.55 -0.96
N GLU A 40 -1.33 -10.77 0.10
CA GLU A 40 -1.77 -11.61 1.24
C GLU A 40 -2.95 -11.00 1.99
N SER A 41 -2.95 -9.68 2.19
CA SER A 41 -4.08 -8.95 2.78
C SER A 41 -5.34 -9.11 1.93
N ARG A 42 -5.21 -9.07 0.60
CA ARG A 42 -6.33 -9.28 -0.32
C ARG A 42 -6.89 -10.70 -0.22
N LYS A 43 -6.04 -11.73 -0.16
CA LYS A 43 -6.47 -13.13 0.04
C LYS A 43 -7.21 -13.33 1.36
N LEU A 44 -6.78 -12.64 2.43
CA LEU A 44 -7.47 -12.70 3.72
C LEU A 44 -8.89 -12.14 3.62
N VAL A 45 -9.06 -10.99 2.94
CA VAL A 45 -10.39 -10.41 2.70
C VAL A 45 -11.28 -11.38 1.91
N GLU A 46 -10.74 -12.02 0.87
CA GLU A 46 -11.48 -13.03 0.10
C GLU A 46 -11.90 -14.23 0.94
N LYS A 47 -11.00 -14.70 1.82
CA LYS A 47 -11.31 -15.77 2.77
C LYS A 47 -12.47 -15.39 3.70
N ILE A 48 -12.45 -14.18 4.27
CA ILE A 48 -13.52 -13.66 5.15
C ILE A 48 -14.86 -13.61 4.41
N VAL A 49 -14.88 -13.10 3.18
CA VAL A 49 -16.09 -13.05 2.36
C VAL A 49 -16.63 -14.46 2.08
N SER A 50 -15.74 -15.43 1.84
CA SER A 50 -16.13 -16.82 1.56
C SER A 50 -16.53 -17.62 2.81
N SER A 51 -16.02 -17.28 3.99
CA SER A 51 -16.26 -18.02 5.23
C SER A 51 -17.63 -17.72 5.86
N GLY A 52 -18.27 -16.62 5.46
CA GLY A 52 -19.50 -16.12 6.09
C GLY A 52 -19.28 -15.44 7.44
N GLU A 53 -18.01 -15.19 7.81
CA GLU A 53 -17.67 -14.42 9.01
C GLU A 53 -18.16 -12.98 8.88
N VAL A 54 -18.83 -12.46 9.89
CA VAL A 54 -19.40 -11.11 9.89
C VAL A 54 -18.32 -10.10 10.31
N VAL A 55 -17.86 -9.27 9.37
CA VAL A 55 -16.76 -8.31 9.59
C VAL A 55 -17.15 -6.92 9.10
N TYR A 56 -17.01 -5.94 10.00
CA TYR A 56 -17.28 -4.52 9.72
C TYR A 56 -16.38 -3.94 8.63
N GLY A 57 -16.98 -3.17 7.73
CA GLY A 57 -16.29 -2.61 6.57
C GLY A 57 -15.92 -3.62 5.48
N ILE A 58 -16.28 -4.90 5.65
CA ILE A 58 -16.12 -5.94 4.62
C ILE A 58 -17.49 -6.42 4.11
N ASN A 59 -18.31 -7.01 4.98
CA ASN A 59 -19.64 -7.52 4.61
C ASN A 59 -20.77 -7.00 5.50
N THR A 60 -20.47 -6.07 6.40
CA THR A 60 -21.48 -5.23 7.05
C THR A 60 -21.25 -3.75 6.69
N GLY A 61 -22.22 -2.90 7.02
CA GLY A 61 -22.25 -1.50 6.58
C GLY A 61 -21.09 -0.65 7.12
N PHE A 62 -21.03 0.60 6.64
CA PHE A 62 -20.17 1.67 7.16
C PHE A 62 -20.96 2.58 8.08
#